data_AF-A0A0D6I5L5-F1
#
_entry.id   AF-A0A0D6I5L5-F1
#
_cell.length_a   1.000
_cell.length_b   1.000
_cell.length_c   1.000
_cell.angle_alpha   90.00
_cell.angle_beta   90.00
_cell.angle_gamma   90.00
#
_symmetry.space_group_name_H-M   'P 1'
#
loop_
_entity.id
_entity.type
_entity.pdbx_description
1 polymer ?
#
loop_
_entity_poly.entity_id
_entity_poly.type
_entity_poly.pdbx_seq_one_letter_code
_entity_poly.pdbx_strand_id
1 'polypeptide(L)'
;MFHNNMVYKGYRLTANVSRISVDGSGRPAFTATVAVELAAEQDRRNDHHVVVPLFASGGSVSSPVMAVDAAIHHGRLLVDSHARSASAALQR
;
A
#
# COMPACT_ATOMS: atom_id res chain seq x y z
N MET A 1 -13.98 4.22 10.63
CA MET A 1 -13.77 3.07 9.72
C MET A 1 -12.53 3.35 8.90
N PHE A 2 -11.47 2.55 9.04
CA PHE A 2 -10.30 2.66 8.16
C PHE A 2 -10.68 2.03 6.83
N HIS A 3 -10.62 2.83 5.77
CA HIS A 3 -10.93 2.33 4.45
C HIS A 3 -9.69 1.64 3.91
N ASN A 4 -9.76 0.33 3.71
CA ASN A 4 -8.74 -0.44 2.99
C ASN A 4 -8.54 0.08 1.56
N ASN A 5 -9.49 0.86 1.05
CA ASN A 5 -9.45 1.49 -0.27
C ASN A 5 -9.54 3.02 -0.14
N MET A 6 -8.68 3.74 -0.85
CA MET A 6 -8.68 5.21 -0.89
C MET A 6 -8.40 5.68 -2.31
N VAL A 7 -9.03 6.78 -2.75
CA VAL A 7 -8.64 7.47 -3.98
C VAL A 7 -7.74 8.66 -3.63
N TYR A 8 -6.56 8.73 -4.25
CA TYR A 8 -5.58 9.79 -4.08
C TYR A 8 -5.05 10.24 -5.44
N LYS A 9 -5.28 11.52 -5.80
CA LYS A 9 -4.79 12.13 -7.06
C LYS A 9 -5.15 11.33 -8.33
N GLY A 10 -6.36 10.78 -8.39
CA GLY A 10 -6.81 9.97 -9.53
C GLY A 10 -6.30 8.53 -9.51
N TYR A 11 -5.61 8.10 -8.46
CA TYR A 11 -5.22 6.70 -8.24
C TYR A 11 -6.05 6.06 -7.14
N ARG A 12 -6.50 4.81 -7.34
CA ARG A 12 -7.05 3.95 -6.31
C ARG A 12 -5.91 3.23 -5.61
N LEU A 13 -5.85 3.37 -4.29
CA LEU A 13 -4.95 2.68 -3.39
C LEU A 13 -5.75 1.60 -2.67
N THR A 14 -5.30 0.35 -2.75
CA THR A 14 -5.92 -0.78 -2.07
C THR A 14 -4.91 -1.46 -1.16
N ALA A 15 -5.12 -1.36 0.14
CA ALA A 15 -4.33 -2.05 1.16
C ALA A 15 -4.82 -3.50 1.32
N ASN A 16 -3.91 -4.45 1.21
CA ASN A 16 -4.16 -5.86 1.43
C ASN A 16 -3.38 -6.32 2.67
N VAL A 17 -4.10 -6.70 3.73
CA VAL A 17 -3.55 -7.02 5.05
C VAL A 17 -3.48 -8.52 5.24
N SER A 18 -2.33 -9.02 5.70
CA SER A 18 -2.13 -10.41 6.08
C SER A 18 -1.81 -10.50 7.57
N ARG A 19 -2.47 -11.44 8.26
CA ARG A 19 -2.07 -11.83 9.61
C ARG A 19 -0.95 -12.86 9.51
N ILE A 20 0.11 -12.67 10.26
CA ILE A 20 1.25 -13.59 10.31
C ILE A 20 1.45 -14.12 11.74
N SER A 21 2.03 -15.30 11.84
CA SER A 21 2.49 -15.88 13.11
C SER A 21 3.94 -15.45 13.32
N VAL A 22 4.21 -14.78 14.44
CA VAL A 22 5.58 -14.51 14.89
C VAL A 22 5.91 -15.52 15.97
N ASP A 23 6.88 -16.40 15.68
CA ASP A 23 7.22 -17.58 16.46
C ASP A 23 7.24 -17.32 17.97
N GLY A 24 6.49 -18.13 18.69
CA GLY A 24 6.46 -18.15 20.17
C GLY A 24 5.78 -16.97 20.85
N SER A 25 5.38 -15.91 20.14
CA SER A 25 4.92 -14.68 20.80
C SER A 25 3.45 -14.69 21.23
N GLY A 26 2.61 -15.57 20.67
CA GLY A 26 1.15 -15.61 20.92
C GLY A 26 0.41 -14.31 20.58
N ARG A 27 1.14 -13.28 20.11
CA ARG A 27 0.64 -11.95 19.83
C ARG A 27 0.30 -11.86 18.35
N PRO A 28 -0.83 -11.21 18.01
CA PRO A 28 -1.19 -11.04 16.62
C PRO A 28 -0.18 -10.08 15.96
N ALA A 29 0.33 -10.49 14.81
CA ALA A 29 1.19 -9.68 13.98
C ALA A 29 0.59 -9.55 12.58
N PHE A 30 0.76 -8.38 11.98
CA PHE A 30 0.18 -8.05 10.69
C PHE A 30 1.22 -7.42 9.78
N THR A 31 1.08 -7.73 8.50
CA THR A 31 1.78 -7.09 7.39
C THR A 31 0.75 -6.62 6.38
N ALA A 32 1.16 -5.76 5.45
CA ALA A 32 0.31 -5.35 4.36
C ALA A 32 1.09 -5.12 3.06
N THR A 33 0.36 -5.15 1.96
CA THR A 33 0.81 -4.69 0.64
C THR A 33 -0.16 -3.62 0.15
N VAL A 34 0.25 -2.85 -0.86
CA VAL A 34 -0.60 -1.84 -1.49
C VAL A 34 -0.63 -2.04 -3.01
N ALA A 35 -1.83 -2.12 -3.57
CA ALA A 35 -2.04 -1.98 -5.01
C ALA A 35 -2.31 -0.51 -5.34
N VAL A 36 -1.72 -0.02 -6.44
CA VAL A 36 -1.87 1.36 -6.92
C VAL A 36 -2.31 1.30 -8.38
N GLU A 37 -3.52 1.80 -8.65
CA GLU A 37 -4.15 1.72 -9.96
C GLU A 37 -4.73 3.08 -10.33
N LEU A 38 -4.88 3.39 -11.62
CA LEU A 38 -5.67 4.54 -12.03
C LEU A 38 -7.12 4.32 -11.64
N ALA A 39 -7.74 5.28 -10.95
CA ALA A 39 -9.12 5.17 -10.50
C ALA A 39 -10.12 5.01 -11.66
N ALA A 40 -9.74 5.46 -12.86
CA ALA A 40 -10.52 5.31 -14.09
C ALA A 40 -10.45 3.90 -14.71
N GLU A 41 -9.45 3.08 -14.36
CA GLU A 41 -9.25 1.73 -14.92
C GLU A 41 -9.78 0.63 -13.98
N GLN A 42 -11.00 0.80 -13.47
CA GLN A 42 -11.55 -0.07 -12.42
C GLN A 42 -11.70 -1.55 -12.83
N ASP A 43 -11.87 -1.83 -14.13
CA ASP A 43 -12.03 -3.18 -14.70
C ASP A 43 -10.70 -3.92 -14.94
N ARG A 44 -9.58 -3.21 -14.95
CA ARG A 44 -8.26 -3.85 -14.99
C ARG A 44 -7.83 -4.13 -13.56
N ARG A 45 -8.27 -5.26 -13.03
CA ARG A 45 -7.77 -5.79 -11.77
C ARG A 45 -6.27 -6.00 -11.93
N ASN A 46 -5.47 -5.07 -11.42
CA ASN A 46 -4.04 -5.17 -11.46
C ASN A 46 -3.61 -5.99 -10.24
N ASP A 47 -3.16 -7.22 -10.46
CA ASP A 47 -2.67 -8.07 -9.38
C ASP A 47 -1.33 -7.58 -8.80
N HIS A 48 -0.79 -6.47 -9.31
CA HIS A 48 0.49 -5.91 -8.90
C HIS A 48 0.40 -5.19 -7.54
N HIS A 49 0.68 -5.95 -6.49
CA HIS A 49 0.78 -5.46 -5.12
C HIS A 49 2.23 -5.12 -4.79
N VAL A 50 2.46 -3.91 -4.29
CA VAL A 50 3.78 -3.46 -3.83
C VAL A 50 3.89 -3.72 -2.33
N VAL A 51 5.00 -4.35 -1.92
CA VAL A 51 5.29 -4.61 -0.51
C VAL A 51 5.71 -3.31 0.18
N VAL A 52 5.09 -3.00 1.32
CA VAL A 52 5.46 -1.83 2.12
C VAL A 52 6.88 -2.03 2.68
N PRO A 53 7.77 -1.02 2.61
CA PRO A 53 9.17 -1.15 3.05
C PRO A 53 9.34 -1.70 4.48
N LEU A 54 8.47 -1.30 5.41
CA LEU A 54 8.45 -1.80 6.79
C LEU A 54 8.34 -3.33 6.86
N PHE A 55 7.50 -3.93 6.00
CA PHE A 55 7.27 -5.37 5.99
C PHE A 55 8.26 -6.10 5.09
N ALA A 56 8.77 -5.45 4.04
CA ALA A 56 9.84 -5.98 3.19
C ALA A 56 11.14 -6.23 3.98
N SER A 57 11.41 -5.41 5.01
CA SER A 57 12.55 -5.61 5.92
C SER A 57 12.27 -6.62 7.05
N GLY A 58 11.18 -7.39 6.99
CA GLY A 58 10.78 -8.36 8.02
C GLY A 58 10.07 -7.75 9.23
N GLY A 59 9.71 -6.46 9.19
CA GLY A 59 8.91 -5.84 10.23
C GLY A 59 7.47 -6.34 10.24
N SER A 60 6.75 -6.08 11.33
CA SER A 60 5.32 -6.32 11.47
C SER A 60 4.71 -5.35 12.48
N VAL A 61 3.39 -5.22 12.47
CA VAL A 61 2.64 -4.35 13.40
C VAL A 61 1.63 -5.16 14.20
N SER A 62 1.24 -4.66 15.37
CA SER A 62 0.37 -5.38 16.32
C SER A 62 -1.13 -5.27 16.01
N SER A 63 -1.52 -4.42 15.06
CA SER A 63 -2.94 -4.25 14.68
C SER A 63 -3.11 -4.16 13.16
N PRO A 64 -4.26 -4.63 12.63
CA PRO A 64 -4.54 -4.55 11.20
C PRO A 64 -4.68 -3.10 10.74
N VAL A 65 -5.16 -2.19 11.60
CA VAL A 65 -5.28 -0.76 11.30
C VAL A 65 -3.92 -0.14 11.00
N MET A 66 -2.91 -0.42 11.82
CA MET A 66 -1.55 0.06 11.56
C MET A 66 -1.00 -0.48 10.23
N ALA A 67 -1.37 -1.69 9.85
CA ALA A 67 -0.93 -2.29 8.59
C ALA A 67 -1.57 -1.58 7.39
N VAL A 68 -2.86 -1.26 7.48
CA VAL A 68 -3.57 -0.44 6.48
C VAL A 68 -2.95 0.94 6.37
N ASP A 69 -2.73 1.63 7.49
CA ASP A 69 -2.17 2.98 7.48
C ASP A 69 -0.78 3.01 6.84
N ALA A 70 0.08 2.03 7.16
CA ALA A 70 1.39 1.90 6.54
C ALA A 70 1.30 1.66 5.02
N ALA A 71 0.36 0.82 4.58
CA ALA A 71 0.14 0.53 3.17
C ALA A 71 -0.39 1.75 2.39
N ILE A 72 -1.40 2.44 2.92
CA ILE A 72 -1.97 3.64 2.29
C ILE A 72 -0.94 4.78 2.26
N HIS A 73 -0.19 4.97 3.34
CA HIS A 73 0.89 5.95 3.38
C HIS A 73 1.94 5.66 2.29
N HIS A 74 2.37 4.40 2.16
CA HIS A 74 3.32 4.00 1.13
C HIS A 74 2.75 4.19 -0.28
N GLY A 75 1.49 3.82 -0.52
CA GLY A 75 0.81 4.03 -1.80
C GLY A 75 0.80 5.50 -2.24
N ARG A 76 0.58 6.43 -1.30
CA ARG A 76 0.66 7.88 -1.59
C ARG A 76 2.04 8.31 -2.04
N LEU A 77 3.10 7.81 -1.39
CA LEU A 77 4.49 8.11 -1.78
C LEU A 77 4.82 7.60 -3.19
N LEU A 78 4.28 6.42 -3.57
CA LEU A 78 4.43 5.88 -4.92
C LEU A 78 3.76 6.79 -5.96
N VAL A 79 2.52 7.20 -5.70
CA VAL A 79 1.78 8.14 -6.57
C VAL A 79 2.52 9.47 -6.71
N ASP A 80 3.00 10.03 -5.60
CA ASP A 80 3.73 11.31 -5.60
C ASP A 80 5.06 11.23 -6.35
N SER A 81 5.73 10.07 -6.33
CA SER A 81 6.97 9.85 -7.08
C SER A 81 6.71 9.63 -8.57
N HIS A 82 5.62 8.96 -8.92
CA HIS A 82 5.19 8.80 -10.31
C HIS A 82 4.80 10.14 -10.94
N ALA A 83 4.00 10.95 -10.24
CA ALA A 83 3.59 12.28 -10.71
C ALA A 83 4.79 13.21 -10.94
N ARG A 84 5.81 13.17 -10.05
CA ARG A 84 7.06 13.92 -10.24
C ARG A 84 7.88 13.44 -11.44
N SER A 85 7.88 12.13 -11.71
CA SER A 85 8.61 11.57 -12.86
C SER A 85 7.95 11.96 -14.18
N ALA A 86 6.61 11.96 -14.23
CA ALA A 86 5.85 12.40 -15.40
C ALA A 86 6.08 13.89 -15.69
N SER A 87 6.03 14.77 -14.68
CA SER A 87 6.27 16.20 -14.88
C SER A 87 7.71 16.53 -15.26
N ALA A 88 8.70 15.74 -14.83
CA ALA A 88 10.09 15.89 -15.25
C ALA A 88 10.33 15.43 -16.71
N ALA A 89 9.61 14.40 -17.16
CA ALA A 89 9.74 13.89 -18.53
C ALA A 89 9.16 14.85 -19.59
N LEU A 90 8.11 15.61 -19.26
CA LEU A 90 7.52 16.62 -20.17
C LEU A 90 8.35 17.90 -20.34
N GLN A 91 9.43 18.07 -19.57
CA GLN A 91 10.31 19.26 -19.61
C GLN A 91 11.61 19.03 -20.39
N ARG A 92 11.71 17.93 -21.16
CA ARG A 92 12.85 17.60 -22.03
C ARG A 92 12.38 17.50 -23.47
#